data_AF-A0A7K2Q0Q4-F1
#
_entry.id   AF-A0A7K2Q0Q4-F1
#
_cell.length_a   1.000
_cell.length_b   1.000
_cell.length_c   1.000
_cell.angle_alpha   90.00
_cell.angle_beta   90.00
_cell.angle_gamma   90.00
#
_symmetry.space_group_name_H-M   'P 1'
#
loop_
_entity.id
_entity.type
_entity.pdbx_description
1 polymer ?
#
loop_
_entity_poly.entity_id
_entity_poly.type
_entity_poly.pdbx_seq_one_letter_code
_entity_poly.pdbx_strand_id
1 'polypeptide(L)'
;ARRIAALGGEVARQSGVPAEVAVIVERQADPYREQPALARIVRAVNAYDDLLGGSRHPGGPLAALEQLRLGTGRDYQPEVVECLARVLARGGRDRVVPVPPG
;
A
#
# COMPACT_ATOMS: atom_id res chain seq x y z
N ALA A 1 8.21 -10.03 -3.91
CA ALA A 1 7.01 -9.22 -4.24
C ALA A 1 6.20 -9.81 -5.41
N ARG A 2 6.74 -9.90 -6.63
CA ARG A 2 5.95 -10.30 -7.83
C ARG A 2 5.11 -11.58 -7.69
N ARG A 3 5.67 -12.67 -7.17
CA ARG A 3 4.93 -13.93 -6.96
C ARG A 3 3.76 -13.77 -5.98
N ILE A 4 3.96 -13.01 -4.89
CA ILE A 4 2.92 -12.75 -3.89
C ILE A 4 1.82 -11.86 -4.49
N ALA A 5 2.19 -10.83 -5.25
CA ALA A 5 1.24 -9.96 -5.93
C ALA A 5 0.39 -10.73 -6.96
N ALA A 6 1.00 -11.64 -7.73
CA ALA A 6 0.30 -12.52 -8.66
C ALA A 6 -0.71 -13.43 -7.94
N LEU A 7 -0.31 -14.06 -6.83
CA LEU A 7 -1.21 -14.88 -6.02
C LEU A 7 -2.34 -14.04 -5.40
N GLY A 8 -2.04 -12.83 -4.91
CA GLY A 8 -3.06 -11.92 -4.40
C GLY A 8 -4.07 -11.50 -5.46
N GLY A 9 -3.62 -11.29 -6.70
CA GLY A 9 -4.48 -11.02 -7.85
C GLY A 9 -5.41 -12.18 -8.17
N GLU A 10 -4.88 -13.40 -8.10
CA GLU A 10 -5.67 -14.61 -8.31
C GLU A 10 -6.75 -14.78 -7.24
N VAL A 11 -6.39 -14.56 -5.97
CA VAL A 11 -7.37 -14.56 -4.86
C VAL A 11 -8.44 -13.50 -5.07
N ALA A 12 -8.06 -12.29 -5.52
CA ALA A 12 -9.02 -11.23 -5.82
C ALA A 12 -9.99 -11.62 -6.96
N ARG A 13 -9.53 -12.29 -8.01
CA ARG A 13 -10.43 -12.80 -9.07
C ARG A 13 -11.44 -13.81 -8.55
N GLN A 14 -11.04 -14.62 -7.58
CA GLN A 14 -11.87 -15.68 -7.01
C GLN A 14 -12.85 -15.17 -5.94
N SER A 15 -12.62 -13.96 -5.38
CA SER A 15 -13.43 -13.41 -4.29
C SER A 15 -14.64 -12.57 -4.75
N GLY A 16 -14.89 -12.46 -6.05
CA GLY A 16 -16.03 -11.71 -6.59
C GLY A 16 -15.87 -10.19 -6.56
N VAL A 17 -14.67 -9.67 -6.24
CA VAL A 17 -14.39 -8.24 -6.41
C VAL A 17 -14.26 -7.88 -7.91
N PRO A 18 -14.46 -6.61 -8.30
CA PRO A 18 -14.28 -6.19 -9.69
C PRO A 18 -12.90 -6.58 -10.22
N ALA A 19 -12.84 -7.05 -11.47
CA ALA A 19 -11.60 -7.53 -12.09
C ALA A 19 -10.46 -6.50 -12.06
N GLU A 20 -10.81 -5.21 -12.09
CA GLU A 20 -9.87 -4.09 -11.95
C GLU A 20 -9.07 -4.15 -10.64
N VAL A 21 -9.67 -4.63 -9.54
CA VAL A 21 -8.99 -4.80 -8.25
C VAL A 21 -7.88 -5.83 -8.34
N ALA A 22 -8.14 -6.96 -9.02
CA ALA A 22 -7.11 -7.97 -9.25
C ALA A 22 -5.92 -7.39 -10.03
N VAL A 23 -6.18 -6.62 -11.09
CA VAL A 23 -5.13 -5.96 -11.88
C VAL A 23 -4.29 -5.01 -11.02
N ILE A 24 -4.92 -4.25 -10.13
CA ILE A 24 -4.22 -3.34 -9.20
C ILE A 24 -3.31 -4.14 -8.26
N VAL A 25 -3.81 -5.24 -7.68
CA VAL A 25 -3.08 -6.08 -6.74
C VAL A 25 -1.90 -6.78 -7.40
N GLU A 26 -2.03 -7.23 -8.65
CA GLU A 26 -0.94 -7.88 -9.39
C GLU A 26 0.18 -6.90 -9.72
N ARG A 27 -0.21 -5.74 -10.24
CA ARG A 27 0.74 -4.73 -10.73
C ARG A 27 1.42 -3.96 -9.62
N GLN A 28 1.00 -4.12 -8.35
CA GLN A 28 1.66 -3.45 -7.22
C GLN A 28 3.14 -3.84 -7.06
N ALA A 29 3.59 -4.94 -7.66
CA ALA A 29 4.99 -5.39 -7.63
C ALA A 29 5.83 -4.94 -8.83
N ASP A 30 5.26 -4.23 -9.80
CA ASP A 30 5.97 -3.65 -10.95
C ASP A 30 6.84 -2.46 -10.53
N PRO A 31 7.81 -2.00 -11.34
CA PRO A 31 8.47 -0.71 -11.10
C PRO A 31 7.43 0.40 -10.97
N TYR A 32 7.54 1.30 -9.98
CA TYR A 32 6.44 2.23 -9.67
C TYR A 32 6.02 3.09 -10.87
N ARG A 33 6.95 3.41 -11.78
CA ARG A 33 6.66 4.18 -13.01
C ARG A 33 5.71 3.46 -13.97
N GLU A 34 5.70 2.13 -13.94
CA GLU A 34 4.84 1.27 -14.76
C GLU A 34 3.52 0.91 -14.07
N GLN A 35 3.38 1.22 -12.78
CA GLN A 35 2.18 0.92 -12.00
C GLN A 35 1.03 1.87 -12.35
N PRO A 36 -0.23 1.38 -12.39
CA PRO A 36 -1.41 2.24 -12.28
C PRO A 36 -1.39 3.04 -10.97
N ALA A 37 -2.02 4.22 -10.96
CA ALA A 37 -2.02 5.10 -9.78
C ALA A 37 -2.50 4.39 -8.50
N LEU A 38 -3.56 3.58 -8.60
CA LEU A 38 -4.10 2.81 -7.48
C LEU A 38 -3.10 1.77 -6.95
N ALA A 39 -2.33 1.12 -7.82
CA ALA A 39 -1.34 0.13 -7.41
C ALA A 39 -0.17 0.78 -6.65
N ARG A 40 0.19 2.04 -6.99
CA ARG A 40 1.18 2.81 -6.25
C ARG A 40 0.72 3.12 -4.83
N ILE A 41 -0.56 3.45 -4.67
CA ILE A 41 -1.17 3.70 -3.35
C ILE A 41 -1.14 2.43 -2.52
N VAL A 42 -1.65 1.31 -3.06
CA VAL A 42 -1.68 0.02 -2.36
C VAL A 42 -0.29 -0.41 -1.94
N ARG A 43 0.71 -0.30 -2.83
CA ARG A 43 2.11 -0.62 -2.51
C ARG A 43 2.64 0.23 -1.36
N ALA A 44 2.43 1.54 -1.37
CA ALA A 44 2.93 2.44 -0.34
C ALA A 44 2.28 2.17 1.02
N VAL A 45 0.96 1.93 1.04
CA VAL A 45 0.22 1.60 2.28
C VAL A 45 0.65 0.24 2.83
N ASN A 46 0.75 -0.78 1.98
CA ASN A 46 1.21 -2.11 2.41
C ASN A 46 2.64 -2.03 3.00
N ALA A 47 3.54 -1.31 2.36
CA ALA A 47 4.89 -1.12 2.89
C ALA A 47 4.90 -0.35 4.22
N TYR A 48 4.03 0.65 4.39
CA TYR A 48 3.86 1.34 5.66
C TYR A 48 3.38 0.40 6.77
N ASP A 49 2.35 -0.39 6.50
CA ASP A 49 1.79 -1.33 7.48
C ASP A 49 2.79 -2.47 7.79
N ASP A 50 3.55 -2.95 6.82
CA ASP A 50 4.63 -3.93 7.02
C ASP A 50 5.73 -3.37 7.96
N LEU A 51 6.11 -2.10 7.78
CA LEU A 51 7.08 -1.40 8.63
C LEU A 51 6.56 -1.19 10.06
N LEU A 52 5.24 -1.06 10.24
CA LEU A 52 4.61 -1.00 11.57
C LEU A 52 4.52 -2.39 12.24
N GLY A 53 4.25 -3.44 11.46
CA GLY A 53 4.05 -4.81 11.93
C GLY A 53 5.34 -5.57 12.22
N GLY A 54 6.44 -5.22 11.54
CA GLY A 54 7.76 -5.80 11.78
C GLY A 54 8.33 -5.39 13.14
N SER A 55 8.43 -6.35 14.07
CA SER A 55 9.08 -6.26 15.40
C SER A 55 9.22 -4.84 15.97
N ARG A 56 8.07 -4.17 16.19
CA ARG A 56 7.92 -2.92 16.94
C ARG A 56 9.13 -1.99 16.76
N HIS A 57 9.39 -1.57 15.51
CA HIS A 57 10.50 -0.66 15.22
C HIS A 57 10.44 0.52 16.19
N PRO A 58 11.51 0.82 16.96
CA PRO A 58 11.45 1.74 18.10
C PRO A 58 11.04 3.18 17.74
N GLY A 59 10.90 3.51 16.45
CA GLY A 59 10.50 4.82 15.94
C GLY A 59 9.05 4.95 15.47
N GLY A 60 8.24 3.89 15.53
CA GLY A 60 6.79 3.94 15.28
C GLY A 60 6.38 4.51 13.90
N PRO A 61 5.18 5.12 13.79
CA PRO A 61 4.63 5.71 12.56
C PRO A 61 5.56 6.68 11.83
N LEU A 62 6.31 7.50 12.56
CA LEU A 62 7.21 8.48 11.98
C LEU A 62 8.38 7.80 11.28
N ALA A 63 9.02 6.82 11.93
CA ALA A 63 10.11 6.06 11.32
C ALA A 63 9.65 5.29 10.08
N ALA A 64 8.43 4.73 10.09
CA ALA A 64 7.89 4.07 8.89
C ALA A 64 7.75 5.05 7.71
N LEU A 65 7.26 6.27 7.94
CA LEU A 65 7.20 7.31 6.90
C LEU A 65 8.58 7.76 6.42
N GLU A 66 9.55 7.89 7.33
CA GLU A 66 10.93 8.24 6.97
C GLU A 66 11.57 7.16 6.08
N GLN A 67 11.37 5.88 6.40
CA GLN A 67 11.84 4.79 5.55
C GLN A 67 11.22 4.83 4.16
N LEU A 68 9.92 5.10 4.04
CA LEU A 68 9.28 5.25 2.73
C LEU A 68 9.83 6.44 1.93
N ARG A 69 10.09 7.57 2.60
CA ARG A 69 10.68 8.75 1.97
C ARG A 69 12.06 8.46 1.38
N LEU A 70 12.90 7.70 2.09
CA LEU A 70 14.21 7.27 1.59
C LEU A 70 14.11 6.40 0.32
N GLY A 71 13.02 5.65 0.13
CA GLY A 71 12.78 4.82 -1.04
C GLY A 71 12.15 5.55 -2.24
N THR A 72 11.83 6.84 -2.11
CA THR A 72 11.18 7.60 -3.19
C THR A 72 12.09 7.77 -4.42
N GLY A 73 11.49 7.87 -5.62
CA GLY A 73 12.23 8.02 -6.88
C GLY A 73 12.83 6.71 -7.42
N ARG A 74 12.96 5.69 -6.55
CA ARG A 74 13.34 4.32 -6.90
C ARG A 74 12.18 3.34 -6.76
N ASP A 75 11.64 3.21 -5.55
CA ASP A 75 10.67 2.17 -5.19
C ASP A 75 9.25 2.72 -5.02
N TYR A 76 9.14 3.99 -4.64
CA TYR A 76 7.85 4.65 -4.42
C TYR A 76 7.76 5.97 -5.17
N GLN A 77 6.54 6.33 -5.58
CA GLN A 77 6.25 7.66 -6.11
C GLN A 77 6.26 8.68 -4.95
N PRO A 78 7.04 9.77 -5.03
CA PRO A 78 7.12 10.78 -3.97
C PRO A 78 5.75 11.34 -3.55
N GLU A 79 4.89 11.67 -4.52
CA GLU A 79 3.59 12.29 -4.24
C GLU A 79 2.64 11.36 -3.48
N VAL A 80 2.73 10.05 -3.71
CA VAL A 80 1.90 9.06 -3.02
C VAL A 80 2.32 8.96 -1.54
N VAL A 81 3.63 8.98 -1.26
CA VAL A 81 4.16 8.95 0.12
C VAL A 81 3.76 10.22 0.88
N GLU A 82 3.82 11.39 0.25
CA GLU A 82 3.38 12.65 0.85
C GLU A 82 1.85 12.69 1.08
N CYS A 83 1.06 12.14 0.16
CA CYS A 83 -0.38 11.97 0.36
C CYS A 83 -0.69 11.06 1.56
N LEU A 84 0.02 9.94 1.69
CA LEU A 84 -0.12 9.04 2.85
C LEU A 84 0.18 9.77 4.16
N ALA A 85 1.29 10.51 4.23
CA ALA A 85 1.64 11.29 5.41
C ALA A 85 0.54 12.29 5.81
N ARG A 86 -0.06 12.99 4.83
CA ARG A 86 -1.18 13.92 5.07
C ARG A 86 -2.43 13.22 5.59
N VAL A 87 -2.76 12.03 5.09
CA VAL A 87 -3.92 11.25 5.55
C VAL A 87 -3.72 10.78 6.99
N LEU A 88 -2.51 10.28 7.31
CA LEU A 88 -2.17 9.83 8.67
C LEU A 88 -2.21 10.98 9.67
N ALA A 89 -1.69 12.17 9.30
CA ALA A 89 -1.74 13.36 10.14
C ALA A 89 -3.17 13.83 10.50
N ARG A 90 -4.16 13.45 9.69
CA ARG A 90 -5.59 13.79 9.91
C ARG A 90 -6.34 12.75 10.76
N GLY A 91 -5.65 11.75 11.31
CA GLY A 91 -6.28 10.64 12.03
C GLY A 91 -6.97 9.63 11.11
N GLY A 92 -6.49 9.47 9.87
CA GLY A 92 -7.14 8.61 8.86
C GLY A 92 -7.37 7.15 9.26
N ARG A 93 -6.64 6.63 10.27
CA ARG A 93 -6.85 5.27 10.80
C ARG A 93 -8.16 5.13 11.60
N ASP A 94 -8.65 6.22 12.20
CA ASP A 94 -9.84 6.21 13.04
C ASP A 94 -11.15 6.46 12.26
N ARG A 95 -11.05 6.74 10.95
CA ARG A 95 -12.18 7.17 10.10
C ARG A 95 -12.67 6.12 9.11
N VAL A 96 -12.01 4.97 9.00
CA VAL A 96 -12.48 3.88 8.12
C VAL A 96 -13.48 3.03 8.89
N VAL A 97 -14.77 3.21 8.59
CA VAL A 97 -15.83 2.35 9.11
C VAL A 97 -15.71 0.97 8.45
N PRO A 98 -15.77 -0.15 9.20
CA PRO A 98 -15.76 -1.48 8.60
C PRO A 98 -16.90 -1.64 7.59
N VAL A 99 -16.62 -2.24 6.43
CA VAL A 99 -17.69 -2.70 5.54
C VAL A 99 -18.47 -3.80 6.28
N PRO A 100 -19.79 -3.66 6.45
CA PRO A 100 -20.59 -4.71 7.07
C PRO A 100 -20.51 -5.99 6.24
N PRO A 101 -20.51 -7.18 6.86
CA PRO A 101 -20.56 -8.43 6.12
C PRO A 101 -21.84 -8.46 5.28
N GLY A 102 -21.68 -8.71 3.97
CA GLY A 102 -22.77 -8.99 3.05
C GLY A 102 -23.27 -10.42 3.18
#